data_AF-A0A525CPN5-F1
#
_entry.id   AF-A0A525CPN5-F1
#
_cell.length_a   1.000
_cell.length_b   1.000
_cell.length_c   1.000
_cell.angle_alpha   90.00
_cell.angle_beta   90.00
_cell.angle_gamma   90.00
#
_symmetry.space_group_name_H-M   'P 1'
#
loop_
_entity.id
_entity.type
_entity.pdbx_description
1 polymer ?
#
loop_
_entity_poly.entity_id
_entity_poly.type
_entity_poly.pdbx_seq_one_letter_code
_entity_poly.pdbx_strand_id
1 'polypeptide(L)' 'QVTQYISAAVAGKEEMALFNITYPIPCIYLEWVSHRENGIPFSVSLCHYRSDVFKFKIPASELVKADTT' A
#
# COMPACT_ATOMS: atom_id res chain seq x y z
N GLN A 1 14.38 8.61 0.77
CA GLN A 1 13.56 7.97 1.84
C GLN A 1 12.21 7.58 1.25
N VAL A 2 11.55 6.56 1.81
CA VAL A 2 10.21 6.15 1.40
C VAL A 2 9.27 6.23 2.60
N THR A 3 8.06 6.73 2.37
CA THR A 3 6.95 6.64 3.33
C THR A 3 5.85 5.80 2.71
N GLN A 4 5.32 4.84 3.46
CA GLN A 4 4.26 3.95 3.01
C GLN A 4 3.04 4.08 3.92
N TYR A 5 1.87 4.20 3.31
CA TYR A 5 0.59 4.12 3.99
C TYR A 5 -0.13 2.86 3.51
N ILE A 6 -0.51 2.00 4.45
CA ILE A 6 -1.11 0.70 4.17
C ILE A 6 -2.53 0.72 4.72
N SER A 7 -3.49 0.49 3.84
CA SER A 7 -4.91 0.46 4.19
C SER A 7 -5.53 -0.85 3.72
N ALA A 8 -6.50 -1.35 4.48
CA ALA A 8 -7.38 -2.41 4.00
C ALA A 8 -8.44 -1.79 3.08
N ALA A 9 -8.70 -2.44 1.95
CA ALA A 9 -9.70 -2.03 0.96
C ALA A 9 -10.48 -3.25 0.47
N VAL A 10 -11.51 -3.01 -0.34
CA VAL A 10 -12.25 -4.05 -1.07
C VAL A 10 -12.16 -3.72 -2.55
N ALA A 11 -11.92 -4.72 -3.40
CA ALA A 11 -11.82 -4.52 -4.85
C ALA A 11 -13.10 -3.87 -5.40
N GLY A 12 -12.95 -2.68 -5.98
CA GLY A 12 -14.00 -1.98 -6.72
C GLY A 12 -14.17 -2.54 -8.13
N LYS A 13 -15.03 -1.90 -8.93
CA LYS A 13 -15.31 -2.37 -10.30
C LYS A 13 -14.08 -2.40 -11.19
N GLU A 14 -13.23 -1.38 -11.08
CA GLU A 14 -11.99 -1.25 -11.87
C GLU A 14 -10.96 -2.29 -11.44
N GLU A 15 -10.75 -2.46 -10.13
CA GLU A 15 -9.86 -3.48 -9.59
C GLU A 15 -10.33 -4.87 -9.98
N MET A 16 -11.63 -5.16 -9.89
CA MET A 16 -12.17 -6.48 -10.27
C MET A 16 -11.92 -6.78 -11.76
N ALA A 17 -12.04 -5.79 -12.64
CA ALA A 17 -11.73 -5.94 -14.06
C ALA A 17 -10.24 -6.19 -14.29
N LEU A 18 -9.35 -5.42 -13.65
CA LEU A 18 -7.90 -5.56 -13.77
C LEU A 18 -7.39 -6.89 -13.18
N PHE A 19 -8.00 -7.34 -12.08
CA PHE A 19 -7.67 -8.60 -11.41
C PHE A 19 -8.31 -9.82 -12.06
N ASN A 20 -9.23 -9.60 -13.02
CA ASN A 20 -10.02 -10.64 -13.66
C ASN A 20 -10.77 -11.54 -12.65
N ILE A 21 -11.54 -10.90 -11.77
CA ILE A 21 -12.38 -11.55 -10.75
C ILE A 21 -13.83 -11.07 -10.88
N THR A 22 -14.77 -11.89 -10.42
CA THR A 22 -16.22 -11.66 -10.58
C THR A 22 -16.94 -11.27 -9.29
N TYR A 23 -16.24 -11.26 -8.16
CA TYR A 23 -16.79 -10.91 -6.86
C TYR A 23 -15.78 -10.04 -6.09
N PRO A 24 -16.25 -9.15 -5.20
CA PRO A 24 -15.37 -8.30 -4.41
C PRO A 24 -14.53 -9.14 -3.45
N ILE A 25 -13.23 -8.88 -3.42
CA ILE A 25 -12.29 -9.51 -2.49
C ILE A 25 -11.61 -8.44 -1.64
N PRO A 26 -11.13 -8.80 -0.44
CA PRO A 26 -10.22 -7.93 0.31
C PRO A 26 -8.98 -7.59 -0.52
N CYS A 27 -8.55 -6.34 -0.40
CA CYS A 27 -7.35 -5.82 -1.00
C CYS A 27 -6.50 -5.12 0.06
N ILE A 28 -5.19 -5.06 -0.21
CA ILE A 28 -4.29 -4.13 0.45
C ILE A 28 -4.09 -2.96 -0.49
N TYR A 29 -4.48 -1.78 -0.05
CA TYR A 29 -4.17 -0.53 -0.73
C TYR A 29 -2.88 0.04 -0.14
N LEU A 30 -1.88 0.25 -1.00
CA LEU A 30 -0.57 0.76 -0.64
C LEU A 30 -0.35 2.09 -1.34
N GLU A 31 -0.14 3.13 -0.54
CA GLU A 31 0.35 4.42 -1.00
C GLU A 31 1.84 4.49 -0.71
N TRP A 32 2.64 4.66 -1.75
CA TRP A 32 4.09 4.73 -1.67
C TRP A 32 4.57 6.12 -2.09
N VAL A 33 5.17 6.87 -1.17
CA VAL A 33 5.70 8.21 -1.42
C VAL A 33 7.23 8.18 -1.35
N SER A 34 7.87 8.47 -2.48
CA SER A 34 9.33 8.56 -2.58
C SER A 34 9.81 10.00 -2.42
N HIS A 35 10.80 10.18 -1.55
CA HIS A 35 11.38 11.47 -1.21
C HIS A 35 12.84 11.54 -1.66
N ARG A 36 13.23 12.70 -2.17
CA ARG A 36 14.63 13.07 -2.43
C ARG A 36 15.42 13.12 -1.12
N GLU A 37 16.75 13.21 -1.22
CA GLU A 37 17.62 13.33 -0.03
C GLU A 37 17.30 14.55 0.84
N ASN A 38 16.81 15.63 0.24
CA ASN A 38 16.38 16.83 0.95
C ASN A 38 14.94 16.75 1.52
N GLY A 39 14.32 15.57 1.52
CA GLY A 39 12.97 15.34 2.06
C GLY A 39 11.81 15.75 1.14
N ILE A 40 12.07 16.32 -0.05
CA ILE A 40 10.99 16.73 -0.96
C ILE A 40 10.40 15.49 -1.66
N PRO A 41 9.07 15.27 -1.60
CA PRO A 41 8.43 14.17 -2.33
C PRO A 41 8.53 14.41 -3.84
N PHE A 42 8.80 13.36 -4.61
CA PHE A 42 8.91 13.47 -6.08
C PHE A 42 8.13 12.39 -6.84
N SER A 43 7.66 11.34 -6.17
CA SER A 43 6.88 10.28 -6.80
C SER A 43 5.89 9.69 -5.79
N VAL A 44 4.67 9.46 -6.28
CA VAL A 44 3.61 8.75 -5.55
C VAL A 44 3.17 7.58 -6.41
N SER A 45 3.14 6.39 -5.83
CA SER A 45 2.58 5.18 -6.45
C SER A 45 1.42 4.68 -5.61
N LEU A 46 0.29 4.41 -6.26
CA LEU A 46 -0.94 3.92 -5.64
C LEU A 46 -1.18 2.51 -6.17
N CYS A 47 -1.23 1.53 -5.28
CA CYS A 47 -1.30 0.12 -5.68
C CYS A 47 -2.39 -0.62 -4.91
N HIS A 48 -3.22 -1.35 -5.64
CA HIS A 48 -4.13 -2.35 -5.06
C HIS A 48 -3.52 -3.74 -5.23
N TYR A 49 -3.37 -4.46 -4.12
CA TYR A 49 -2.91 -5.83 -4.11
C TYR A 49 -4.03 -6.77 -3.70
N ARG A 50 -4.19 -7.82 -4.49
CA ARG A 50 -5.06 -8.96 -4.22
C ARG A 50 -4.64 -9.70 -2.95
N SER A 51 -5.42 -9.60 -1.87
CA SER A 51 -5.06 -10.23 -0.58
C SER A 51 -5.15 -11.75 -0.60
N ASP A 52 -5.85 -12.34 -1.57
CA ASP A 52 -5.90 -13.79 -1.80
C ASP A 52 -4.62 -14.33 -2.48
N VAL A 53 -3.81 -13.45 -3.09
CA VAL A 53 -2.58 -13.83 -3.80
C VAL A 53 -1.33 -13.33 -3.06
N PHE A 54 -1.38 -12.12 -2.49
CA PHE A 54 -0.21 -11.47 -1.89
C PHE A 54 -0.26 -11.47 -0.37
N LYS A 55 0.91 -11.64 0.24
CA LYS A 55 1.14 -11.47 1.68
C LYS A 55 2.34 -10.55 1.89
N PHE A 56 2.15 -9.52 2.70
CA PHE A 56 3.20 -8.57 3.05
C PHE A 56 3.80 -8.94 4.41
N LYS A 57 5.12 -8.83 4.52
CA LYS A 57 5.83 -8.99 5.78
C LYS A 57 6.54 -7.69 6.07
N ILE A 58 6.20 -7.06 7.20
CA ILE A 58 6.92 -5.90 7.73
C ILE A 58 7.86 -6.43 8.81
N PRO A 59 9.19 -6.32 8.65
CA PRO A 59 10.12 -6.69 9.70
C PRO A 59 9.84 -5.87 10.97
N ALA A 60 9.66 -6.54 12.11
CA ALA A 60 9.31 -5.87 13.37
C ALA A 60 10.36 -4.84 13.83
N SER A 61 11.58 -4.90 13.33
CA SER A 61 12.64 -3.92 13.56
C SER A 61 12.41 -2.55 12.89
N GLU A 62 11.47 -2.47 11.93
CA GLU A 62 11.12 -1.24 11.20
C GLU A 62 9.84 -0.58 11.73
N LEU A 63 9.25 -1.10 12.83
CA LEU A 63 8.22 -0.39 13.59
C LEU A 63 8.88 0.76 14.36
N VAL A 64 9.31 1.78 13.63
CA VAL A 64 9.81 3.04 14.20
C VAL A 64 8.66 3.65 15.00
N LYS A 65 8.95 3.98 16.25
CA LYS A 65 8.03 4.54 17.26
C LYS A 65 7.02 5.48 16.63
N ALA A 66 5.74 5.33 17.01
CA ALA A 66 4.79 6.41 16.86
C ALA A 66 5.38 7.64 17.56
N ASP A 67 5.76 8.67 16.78
CA ASP A 67 6.17 9.96 17.33
C ASP A 67 4.94 10.59 17.99
N THR A 68 4.76 10.29 19.28
CA THR A 68 3.92 11.10 20.18
C THR A 68 4.73 12.32 20.58
N THR A 69 4.65 13.38 19.78
CA THR A 69 4.89 14.77 20.19
C THR A 69 3.61 15.56 20.07
#